data_AF-A0A7T4JVE5-F1
#
_entry.id   AF-A0A7T4JVE5-F1
#
_cell.length_a   1.000
_cell.length_b   1.000
_cell.length_c   1.000
_cell.angle_alpha   90.00
_cell.angle_beta   90.00
_cell.angle_gamma   90.00
#
_symmetry.space_group_name_H-M   'P 1'
#
loop_
_entity.id
_entity.type
_entity.pdbx_description
1 polymer ?
#
loop_
_entity_poly.entity_id
_entity_poly.type
_entity_poly.pdbx_seq_one_letter_code
_entity_poly.pdbx_strand_id
1 'polypeptide(L)'
;MNVLDKWLGARTAKGIGRAAGKNATPLDRIRPTEWEDEWNDELLDLLRVLTHTVELGQKQESLLKEVLSGELFAASELPQPTPSQKKVPKTIHRTYGQDVIDF
;
A
#
# COMPACT_ATOMS: atom_id res chain seq x y z
N MET A 1 5.19 11.94 -7.18
CA MET A 1 4.52 12.67 -6.07
C MET A 1 5.27 12.37 -4.80
N ASN A 2 5.73 13.40 -4.08
CA ASN A 2 6.55 13.22 -2.89
C ASN A 2 5.67 12.81 -1.68
N VAL A 3 6.07 11.75 -0.97
CA VAL A 3 5.33 11.21 0.18
C VAL A 3 5.36 12.17 1.37
N LEU A 4 6.49 12.83 1.59
CA LEU A 4 6.67 13.80 2.67
C LEU A 4 5.74 15.01 2.50
N ASP A 5 5.67 15.55 1.28
CA ASP A 5 4.78 16.69 0.97
C ASP A 5 3.30 16.35 1.22
N LYS A 6 2.89 15.12 0.89
CA LYS A 6 1.53 14.64 1.19
C LYS A 6 1.29 14.56 2.69
N TRP A 7 2.22 13.97 3.42
CA TRP A 7 2.07 13.71 4.84
C TRP A 7 1.97 15.03 5.63
N LEU A 8 2.85 16.00 5.31
CA LEU A 8 2.81 17.34 5.85
C LEU A 8 1.53 18.07 5.41
N GLY A 9 1.21 18.05 4.12
CA GLY A 9 0.01 18.68 3.59
C GLY A 9 -1.26 18.21 4.31
N ALA A 10 -1.37 16.90 4.58
CA ALA A 10 -2.49 16.29 5.28
C ALA A 10 -2.63 16.70 6.76
N ARG A 11 -1.60 17.32 7.36
CA ARG A 11 -1.60 17.84 8.75
C ARG A 11 -1.59 19.37 8.83
N THR A 12 -1.59 20.06 7.70
CA THR A 12 -1.67 21.54 7.65
C THR A 12 -3.12 22.03 7.51
N ALA A 13 -3.36 23.29 7.88
CA ALA A 13 -4.67 23.94 7.73
C ALA A 13 -5.21 23.89 6.28
N LYS A 14 -4.34 24.00 5.28
CA LYS A 14 -4.73 23.94 3.86
C LYS A 14 -5.21 22.55 3.42
N GLY A 15 -4.65 21.48 4.01
CA GLY A 15 -4.94 20.11 3.60
C GLY A 15 -4.41 19.74 2.21
N ILE A 16 -4.87 18.60 1.70
CA ILE A 16 -4.53 18.07 0.37
C ILE A 16 -5.79 17.67 -0.40
N GLY A 17 -5.65 17.50 -1.71
CA GLY A 17 -6.75 17.05 -2.57
C GLY A 17 -7.93 18.01 -2.56
N ARG A 18 -9.14 17.49 -2.32
CA ARG A 18 -10.39 18.29 -2.32
C ARG A 18 -10.37 19.39 -1.25
N ALA A 19 -9.77 19.13 -0.08
CA ALA A 19 -9.69 20.10 1.02
C ALA A 19 -8.88 21.36 0.65
N ALA A 20 -7.85 21.21 -0.20
CA ALA A 20 -7.03 22.32 -0.67
C ALA A 20 -7.65 23.11 -1.83
N GLY A 21 -8.81 22.67 -2.33
CA GLY A 21 -9.46 23.19 -3.53
C GLY A 21 -10.70 24.03 -3.26
N LYS A 22 -11.19 24.69 -4.31
CA LYS A 22 -12.41 25.54 -4.25
C LYS A 22 -13.69 24.74 -3.93
N ASN A 23 -13.65 23.42 -4.12
CA ASN A 23 -14.77 22.51 -3.90
C ASN A 23 -14.75 21.85 -2.51
N ALA A 24 -13.98 22.40 -1.55
CA ALA A 24 -13.93 21.90 -0.19
C ALA A 24 -15.30 22.02 0.48
N THR A 25 -15.84 20.87 0.91
CA THR A 25 -17.09 20.78 1.68
C THR A 25 -16.88 21.29 3.11
N PRO A 26 -17.94 21.59 3.88
CA PRO A 26 -17.80 21.98 5.29
C PRO A 26 -17.01 20.95 6.12
N LEU A 27 -17.17 19.66 5.83
CA LEU A 27 -16.45 18.60 6.52
C LEU A 27 -14.96 18.59 6.18
N ASP A 28 -14.59 18.89 4.93
CA ASP A 28 -13.17 18.99 4.51
C ASP A 28 -12.43 20.16 5.19
N ARG A 29 -13.18 21.14 5.71
CA ARG A 29 -12.63 22.30 6.43
C ARG A 29 -12.41 22.04 7.91
N ILE A 30 -12.93 20.94 8.45
CA ILE A 30 -12.59 20.50 9.79
C ILE A 30 -11.16 19.96 9.73
N ARG A 31 -10.23 20.75 10.25
CA ARG A 31 -8.80 20.53 10.14
C ARG A 31 -8.15 20.90 11.47
N PRO A 32 -6.98 20.31 11.77
CA PRO A 32 -6.23 20.71 12.95
C PRO A 32 -5.91 22.20 12.94
N THR A 33 -6.04 22.82 14.11
CA THR A 33 -5.76 24.25 14.32
C THR A 33 -4.35 24.51 14.80
N GLU A 34 -3.70 23.49 15.36
CA GLU A 34 -2.34 23.51 15.87
C GLU A 34 -1.60 22.23 15.48
N TRP A 35 -0.30 22.22 15.78
CA TRP A 35 0.56 21.07 15.57
C TRP A 35 0.47 20.16 16.79
N GLU A 36 -0.04 18.94 16.58
CA GLU A 36 -0.10 17.94 17.64
C GLU A 36 1.31 17.42 17.97
N ASP A 37 1.63 17.26 19.25
CA ASP A 37 2.97 16.85 19.67
C ASP A 37 3.35 15.45 19.14
N GLU A 38 2.38 14.53 19.05
CA GLU A 38 2.55 13.19 18.47
C GLU A 38 3.05 13.20 17.03
N TRP A 39 2.78 14.25 16.26
CA TRP A 39 3.23 14.34 14.87
C TRP A 39 4.74 14.54 14.74
N ASN A 40 5.42 14.97 15.80
CA ASN A 40 6.88 15.02 15.82
C ASN A 40 7.46 13.61 15.68
N ASP A 41 6.95 12.68 16.47
CA ASP A 41 7.38 11.28 16.44
C ASP A 41 7.00 10.61 15.12
N GLU A 42 5.76 10.81 14.66
CA GLU A 42 5.32 10.27 13.37
C GLU A 42 6.15 10.79 12.19
N LEU A 43 6.52 12.08 12.19
CA LEU A 43 7.36 12.68 11.16
C LEU A 43 8.76 12.07 11.18
N LEU A 44 9.35 11.92 12.37
CA LEU A 44 10.67 11.29 12.51
C LEU A 44 10.66 9.84 12.03
N ASP A 45 9.62 9.08 12.36
CA ASP A 45 9.47 7.70 11.89
C ASP A 45 9.29 7.62 10.38
N LEU A 46 8.48 8.51 9.78
CA LEU A 46 8.36 8.60 8.33
C LEU A 46 9.73 8.87 7.67
N LEU A 47 10.49 9.83 8.19
CA LEU A 47 11.80 10.16 7.66
C LEU A 47 12.79 8.99 7.79
N ARG A 48 12.78 8.27 8.92
CA ARG A 48 13.60 7.05 9.12
C ARG A 48 13.26 5.98 8.09
N VAL A 49 11.97 5.68 7.89
CA VAL A 49 11.52 4.67 6.92
C VAL A 49 11.88 5.06 5.49
N LEU A 50 11.67 6.33 5.11
CA LEU A 50 12.03 6.83 3.78
C LEU A 50 13.54 6.75 3.55
N THR A 51 14.34 7.13 4.55
CA THR A 51 15.80 7.07 4.48
C THR A 51 16.27 5.63 4.29
N HIS A 52 15.83 4.71 5.14
CA HIS A 52 16.19 3.30 5.01
C HIS A 52 15.72 2.67 3.70
N THR A 53 14.56 3.07 3.19
CA THR A 53 14.06 2.60 1.89
C THR A 53 14.97 3.04 0.76
N VAL A 54 15.42 4.30 0.77
CA VAL A 54 16.37 4.82 -0.23
C VAL A 54 17.73 4.12 -0.12
N GLU A 55 18.25 3.93 1.09
CA GLU A 55 19.51 3.20 1.33
C GLU A 55 19.45 1.75 0.83
N LEU A 56 18.30 1.09 0.97
CA LEU A 56 18.09 -0.29 0.50
C LEU A 56 17.98 -0.39 -1.02
N GLY A 57 17.74 0.71 -1.74
CA GLY A 57 17.51 0.70 -3.19
C GLY A 57 18.64 0.04 -3.99
N GLN A 58 19.89 0.30 -3.65
CA GLN A 58 21.04 -0.32 -4.32
C GLN A 58 21.08 -1.85 -4.12
N LYS A 59 20.82 -2.30 -2.88
CA LYS A 59 20.78 -3.74 -2.57
C LYS A 59 19.63 -4.43 -3.29
N GLN A 60 18.46 -3.79 -3.38
CA GLN A 60 17.31 -4.30 -4.12
C GLN A 60 17.60 -4.41 -5.62
N GLU A 61 18.28 -3.42 -6.20
CA GLU A 61 18.67 -3.45 -7.61
C GLU A 61 19.65 -4.60 -7.90
N SER A 62 20.66 -4.79 -7.05
CA SER A 62 21.60 -5.91 -7.16
C SER A 62 20.89 -7.25 -7.06
N LEU A 63 20.03 -7.43 -6.06
CA LEU A 63 19.24 -8.65 -5.87
C LEU A 63 18.34 -8.93 -7.08
N LEU A 64 17.67 -7.89 -7.62
CA LEU A 64 16.83 -8.05 -8.80
C LEU A 64 17.64 -8.53 -10.00
N LYS A 65 18.83 -7.96 -10.24
CA LYS A 65 19.72 -8.41 -11.32
C LYS A 65 20.15 -9.86 -11.14
N GLU A 66 20.48 -10.26 -9.91
CA GLU A 66 20.82 -11.65 -9.59
C GLU A 66 19.66 -12.61 -9.92
N VAL A 67 18.45 -12.29 -9.44
CA VAL A 67 17.23 -13.09 -9.71
C VAL A 67 16.97 -13.20 -11.21
N LEU A 68 17.08 -12.10 -11.96
CA LEU A 68 16.87 -12.09 -13.41
C LEU A 68 17.95 -12.85 -14.19
N SER A 69 19.16 -12.98 -13.63
CA SER A 69 20.25 -13.78 -14.20
C SER A 69 20.18 -15.26 -13.84
N GLY A 70 19.29 -15.62 -12.90
CA GLY A 70 19.07 -17.00 -12.50
C GLY A 70 18.46 -17.85 -13.61
N GLU A 71 18.57 -19.17 -13.45
CA GLU A 71 17.94 -20.13 -14.35
C GLU A 71 16.42 -19.95 -14.35
N LEU A 72 15.82 -19.90 -15.54
CA LEU A 72 14.38 -19.80 -15.73
C LEU A 72 13.85 -21.13 -16.24
N PHE A 73 12.71 -21.56 -15.71
CA PHE A 73 11.97 -22.68 -16.26
C PHE A 73 11.27 -22.28 -17.55
N ALA A 74 11.38 -23.12 -18.58
CA ALA A 74 10.52 -23.05 -19.74
C ALA A 74 9.08 -23.38 -19.33
N ALA A 75 8.11 -22.78 -20.01
CA ALA A 75 6.69 -23.06 -19.75
C ALA A 75 6.33 -24.56 -19.90
N SER A 76 7.09 -25.30 -20.69
CA SER A 76 6.97 -26.76 -20.86
C SER A 76 7.38 -27.57 -19.63
N GLU A 77 8.20 -27.01 -18.75
CA GLU A 77 8.63 -27.66 -17.50
C GLU A 77 7.58 -27.53 -16.40
N LEU A 78 6.62 -26.61 -16.55
CA LEU A 78 5.53 -26.44 -15.62
C LEU A 78 4.44 -27.51 -15.86
N PRO A 79 3.90 -28.13 -14.79
CA PRO A 79 2.81 -29.08 -14.93
C PRO A 79 1.56 -28.39 -15.50
N GLN A 80 0.86 -29.09 -16.40
CA GLN A 80 -0.40 -28.59 -16.94
C GLN A 80 -1.52 -28.80 -15.92
N PRO A 81 -2.31 -27.75 -15.58
CA PRO A 81 -3.41 -27.91 -14.66
C PRO A 81 -4.47 -28.84 -15.25
N THR A 82 -4.95 -29.77 -14.42
CA THR A 82 -6.04 -30.70 -14.77
C THR A 82 -7.35 -29.94 -15.02
N PRO A 83 -8.34 -30.53 -15.72
CA PRO A 83 -9.65 -29.91 -15.90
C PRO A 83 -10.33 -29.47 -14.59
N SER A 84 -10.17 -30.25 -13.52
CA SER A 84 -10.70 -29.92 -12.19
C SER A 84 -10.04 -28.71 -11.55
N GLN A 85 -8.72 -28.53 -11.75
CA GLN A 85 -7.96 -27.37 -11.23
C GLN A 85 -8.23 -26.08 -12.00
N LYS A 86 -8.62 -26.17 -13.28
CA LYS A 86 -9.04 -25.01 -14.09
C LYS A 86 -10.46 -24.53 -13.74
N LYS A 87 -11.24 -25.33 -13.02
CA LYS A 87 -12.61 -24.98 -12.65
C LYS A 87 -12.58 -23.94 -11.53
N VAL A 88 -13.30 -22.83 -11.73
CA VAL A 88 -13.48 -21.82 -10.68
C VAL A 88 -14.01 -22.48 -9.40
N PRO A 89 -13.48 -22.13 -8.21
CA PRO A 89 -14.04 -22.61 -6.96
C PRO A 89 -15.53 -22.28 -6.87
N LYS A 90 -16.32 -23.16 -6.26
CA LYS A 90 -17.74 -22.86 -6.03
C LYS A 90 -17.83 -21.65 -5.11
N THR A 91 -18.51 -20.60 -5.57
CA THR A 91 -18.83 -19.45 -4.73
C THR A 91 -19.69 -19.93 -3.56
N ILE A 92 -19.19 -19.78 -2.34
CA ILE A 92 -19.97 -20.05 -1.13
C ILE A 92 -20.80 -18.81 -0.85
N HIS A 93 -22.12 -18.96 -0.80
CA HIS A 93 -23.02 -17.87 -0.45
C HIS A 93 -22.96 -17.69 1.07
N ARG A 94 -22.41 -16.58 1.55
CA ARG A 94 -22.37 -16.26 2.99
C ARG A 94 -23.61 -15.48 3.37
N THR A 95 -24.42 -16.02 4.29
CA THR A 95 -25.50 -15.27 4.92
C THR A 95 -24.92 -14.38 6.02
N TYR A 96 -25.35 -13.11 6.07
CA TYR A 96 -24.94 -12.20 7.14
C TYR A 96 -25.33 -12.79 8.50
N GLY A 97 -24.35 -12.98 9.38
CA GLY A 97 -24.53 -13.60 10.71
C GLY A 97 -24.12 -15.07 10.84
N GLN A 98 -23.52 -15.70 9.82
CA GLN A 98 -22.89 -17.02 9.99
C GLN A 98 -21.40 -16.93 10.38
N ASP A 99 -21.09 -17.55 11.53
CA ASP A 99 -19.75 -17.61 12.13
C ASP A 99 -18.99 -18.91 11.83
N VAL A 100 -19.64 -19.90 11.22
CA VAL A 100 -19.02 -21.21 10.90
C VAL A 100 -19.14 -21.49 9.40
N ILE A 101 -18.04 -21.92 8.79
CA ILE A 101 -17.95 -22.33 7.39
C ILE A 101 -17.70 -23.83 7.39
N ASP A 102 -18.65 -24.62 6.89
CA ASP A 102 -18.45 -26.05 6.62
C ASP A 102 -17.88 -26.23 5.20
N PHE A 103 -16.84 -27.08 5.08
CA PHE A 103 -16.09 -27.34 3.85
C PHE A 103 -16.59 -28.59 3.11
#